data_AF-A0AA41V2J1-F1
#
_entry.id   AF-A0AA41V2J1-F1
#
_cell.length_a   1.000
_cell.length_b   1.000
_cell.length_c   1.000
_cell.angle_alpha   90.00
_cell.angle_beta   90.00
_cell.angle_gamma   90.00
#
_symmetry.space_group_name_H-M   'P 1'
#
loop_
_entity.id
_entity.type
_entity.pdbx_description
1 polymer ?
#
loop_
_entity_poly.entity_id
_entity_poly.type
_entity_poly.pdbx_seq_one_letter_code
_entity_poly.pdbx_strand_id
1 'polypeptide(L)'
;TKCGAAELAQFRAFEGIPPPYDMIKRMVIPNALKVFRLQPGPKYCLLGRLSSEVEWSHTDTIKRIAFVNVGARLNIYIVHKKRLSWISLLTEVAM
;
A
#
# COMPACT_ATOMS: atom_id res chain seq x y z
N THR A 1 6.56 18.82 -24.05
CA THR A 1 7.92 19.36 -23.81
C THR A 1 8.85 18.21 -23.48
N LYS A 2 10.15 18.29 -23.79
CA LYS A 2 11.10 17.21 -23.51
C LYS A 2 11.22 16.90 -22.01
N CYS A 3 11.04 17.91 -21.15
CA CYS A 3 11.10 17.76 -19.69
C CYS A 3 9.95 16.92 -19.12
N GLY A 4 8.69 17.19 -19.50
CA GLY A 4 7.55 16.46 -18.96
C GLY A 4 7.53 14.98 -19.36
N ALA A 5 8.03 14.65 -20.55
CA ALA A 5 8.20 13.25 -20.97
C ALA A 5 9.27 12.51 -20.14
N ALA A 6 10.35 13.20 -19.75
CA ALA A 6 11.41 12.62 -18.92
C ALA A 6 10.93 12.34 -17.48
N GLU A 7 10.10 13.22 -16.90
CA GLU A 7 9.51 13.01 -15.57
C GLU A 7 8.53 11.85 -15.55
N LEU A 8 7.66 11.74 -16.57
CA LEU A 8 6.73 10.62 -16.67
C LEU A 8 7.43 9.26 -16.82
N ALA A 9 8.61 9.23 -17.44
CA ALA A 9 9.41 8.01 -17.53
C ALA A 9 9.97 7.54 -16.17
N GLN A 10 10.13 8.44 -15.20
CA GLN A 10 10.57 8.08 -13.84
C GLN A 10 9.42 7.61 -12.95
N PHE A 11 8.20 8.06 -13.22
CA PHE A 11 7.02 7.70 -12.45
C PHE A 11 6.63 6.24 -12.69
N ARG A 12 6.40 5.50 -11.60
CA ARG A 12 5.97 4.09 -11.64
C ARG A 12 4.68 3.95 -10.85
N ALA A 13 3.62 3.52 -11.53
CA ALA A 13 2.34 3.16 -10.93
C ALA A 13 2.09 1.66 -11.12
N PHE A 14 1.64 1.01 -10.05
CA PHE A 14 1.32 -0.41 -10.05
C PHE A 14 -0.05 -0.62 -9.42
N GLU A 15 -0.70 -1.69 -9.83
CA GLU A 15 -2.00 -2.11 -9.33
C GLU A 15 -1.81 -3.26 -8.34
N GLY A 16 -2.23 -3.03 -7.10
CA GLY A 16 -1.82 -3.87 -5.96
C GLY A 16 -0.38 -3.60 -5.51
N ILE A 17 0.24 -4.59 -4.86
CA ILE A 17 1.60 -4.46 -4.32
C ILE A 17 2.46 -5.63 -4.85
N PRO A 18 3.24 -5.40 -5.91
CA PRO A 18 4.14 -6.42 -6.44
C PRO A 18 5.38 -6.58 -5.56
N PRO A 19 5.98 -7.79 -5.50
CA PRO A 19 7.36 -7.96 -5.01
C PRO A 19 8.28 -7.11 -5.92
N PRO A 20 9.20 -6.26 -5.43
CA PRO A 20 9.83 -6.15 -4.11
C PRO A 20 9.26 -5.06 -3.18
N TYR A 21 8.14 -4.43 -3.52
CA TYR A 21 7.59 -3.29 -2.76
C TYR A 21 6.72 -3.69 -1.56
N ASP A 22 6.46 -4.98 -1.41
CA ASP A 22 5.69 -5.57 -0.31
C ASP A 22 6.41 -5.46 1.03
N MET A 23 7.74 -5.57 1.04
CA MET A 23 8.58 -5.50 2.24
C MET A 23 9.02 -4.08 2.63
N ILE A 24 8.75 -3.10 1.77
CA ILE A 24 9.16 -1.70 1.98
C ILE A 24 8.08 -0.96 2.78
N LYS A 25 8.51 -0.04 3.68
CA LYS A 25 7.58 0.83 4.40
C LYS A 25 6.91 1.79 3.41
N ARG A 26 5.61 1.60 3.20
CA ARG A 26 4.77 2.45 2.34
C ARG A 26 4.53 3.79 3.03
N MET A 27 4.71 4.86 2.26
CA MET A 27 4.42 6.22 2.71
C MET A 27 3.04 6.65 2.21
N VAL A 28 2.40 7.53 2.99
CA VAL A 28 1.09 8.09 2.67
C VAL A 28 1.26 9.60 2.51
N ILE A 29 0.71 10.16 1.44
CA ILE A 29 0.71 11.61 1.21
C ILE A 29 -0.55 12.18 1.90
N PRO A 30 -0.41 12.91 3.02
CA PRO A 30 -1.56 13.39 3.79
C PRO A 30 -2.42 14.37 2.99
N ASN A 31 -1.80 15.14 2.09
CA ASN A 31 -2.49 16.11 1.25
C ASN A 31 -3.40 15.48 0.18
N ALA A 32 -3.22 14.21 -0.17
CA ALA A 32 -4.05 13.53 -1.17
C ALA A 32 -5.05 12.55 -0.52
N LEU A 33 -5.06 12.44 0.80
CA LEU A 33 -5.94 11.52 1.51
C LEU A 33 -7.38 12.03 1.51
N LYS A 34 -8.28 11.13 1.08
CA LYS A 34 -9.72 11.38 1.05
C LYS A 34 -10.26 11.85 2.40
N VAL A 35 -9.89 11.21 3.51
CA VAL A 35 -10.42 11.53 4.85
C VAL A 35 -10.12 12.98 5.26
N PHE A 36 -8.98 13.52 4.83
CA PHE A 36 -8.59 14.89 5.15
C PHE A 36 -9.16 15.92 4.16
N ARG A 37 -9.36 15.54 2.89
CA ARG A 37 -9.76 16.48 1.83
C ARG A 37 -11.26 16.54 1.57
N LEU A 38 -11.98 15.46 1.83
CA LEU A 38 -13.40 15.37 1.53
C LEU A 38 -14.22 15.58 2.81
N GLN A 39 -15.21 16.48 2.75
CA GLN A 39 -16.20 16.64 3.81
C GLN A 39 -17.05 15.36 3.95
N PRO A 40 -17.63 15.08 5.13
CA PRO A 40 -18.63 14.02 5.25
C PRO A 40 -19.89 14.40 4.45
N GLY A 41 -20.39 13.50 3.59
CA GLY A 41 -21.61 13.72 2.80
C GLY A 41 -21.48 13.45 1.29
N PRO A 42 -20.53 14.06 0.56
CA PRO A 42 -20.34 13.79 -0.87
C PRO A 42 -20.07 12.31 -1.17
N LYS A 43 -20.72 11.82 -2.23
CA LYS A 43 -20.51 10.47 -2.77
C LYS A 43 -19.14 10.42 -3.46
N TYR A 44 -18.47 9.28 -3.34
CA TYR A 44 -17.19 9.00 -3.99
C TYR A 44 -17.24 7.62 -4.63
N CYS A 45 -16.44 7.43 -5.66
CA CYS A 45 -16.28 6.14 -6.32
C CYS A 45 -14.93 5.54 -5.96
N LEU A 46 -14.89 4.22 -5.80
CA LEU A 46 -13.64 3.49 -5.70
C LEU A 46 -13.15 3.20 -7.11
N LEU A 47 -11.91 3.61 -7.43
CA LEU A 47 -11.34 3.41 -8.76
C LEU A 47 -11.36 1.92 -9.16
N GLY A 48 -11.04 1.01 -8.23
CA GLY A 48 -11.09 -0.42 -8.50
C GLY A 48 -12.47 -0.94 -8.88
N ARG A 49 -13.56 -0.36 -8.33
CA ARG A 49 -14.92 -0.73 -8.70
C ARG A 49 -15.29 -0.18 -10.08
N LEU A 50 -15.01 1.10 -10.32
CA LEU A 50 -15.24 1.72 -11.63
C LEU A 50 -14.49 0.95 -12.71
N SER A 51 -13.24 0.57 -12.46
CA SER A 51 -12.44 -0.16 -13.43
C SER A 51 -13.00 -1.54 -13.74
N SER A 52 -13.58 -2.25 -12.76
CA SER A 52 -14.26 -3.53 -13.03
C SER A 52 -15.55 -3.35 -13.83
N GLU A 53 -16.25 -2.23 -13.66
CA GLU A 53 -17.45 -1.88 -14.45
C GLU A 53 -17.09 -1.54 -15.90
N VAL A 54 -15.89 -0.98 -16.14
CA VAL A 54 -15.32 -0.71 -17.47
C VAL A 54 -14.56 -1.95 -18.02
N GLU A 55 -14.93 -3.15 -17.56
CA GLU A 55 -14.42 -4.45 -18.02
C GLU A 55 -12.91 -4.67 -17.85
N TRP A 56 -12.31 -4.06 -16.82
CA TRP A 56 -10.93 -4.41 -16.49
C TRP A 56 -10.84 -5.79 -15.83
N SER A 57 -10.35 -6.76 -16.60
CA SER A 57 -10.36 -8.19 -16.29
C SER A 57 -9.46 -8.65 -15.13
N HIS A 58 -8.55 -7.79 -14.65
CA HIS A 58 -7.48 -8.21 -13.72
C HIS A 58 -7.86 -8.07 -12.23
N THR A 59 -9.09 -7.66 -11.95
CA THR A 59 -9.57 -7.35 -10.60
C THR A 59 -9.36 -8.50 -9.60
N ASP A 60 -9.70 -9.74 -9.98
CA ASP A 60 -9.59 -10.88 -9.06
C ASP A 60 -8.16 -11.37 -8.87
N THR A 61 -7.32 -11.25 -9.91
CA THR A 61 -5.88 -11.53 -9.83
C THR A 61 -5.21 -10.59 -8.82
N ILE A 62 -5.54 -9.30 -8.85
CA ILE A 62 -4.99 -8.29 -7.94
C ILE A 62 -5.42 -8.60 -6.49
N LYS A 63 -6.69 -8.95 -6.26
CA LYS A 63 -7.18 -9.35 -4.92
C LYS A 63 -6.40 -10.54 -4.37
N ARG A 64 -6.16 -11.57 -5.19
CA ARG A 64 -5.39 -12.75 -4.80
C ARG A 64 -3.95 -12.39 -4.42
N ILE A 65 -3.29 -11.56 -5.23
CA ILE A 65 -1.91 -11.11 -4.97
C ILE A 65 -1.85 -10.27 -3.68
N ALA A 66 -2.81 -9.36 -3.47
CA ALA A 66 -2.89 -8.54 -2.28
C ALA A 66 -3.06 -9.38 -1.01
N PHE A 67 -3.91 -10.42 -1.05
CA PHE A 67 -4.12 -11.32 0.08
C PHE A 67 -2.83 -12.02 0.50
N VAL A 68 -2.09 -12.59 -0.45
CA VAL A 68 -0.84 -13.31 -0.18
C VAL A 68 0.25 -12.37 0.33
N ASN A 69 0.49 -11.27 -0.37
CA ASN A 69 1.64 -10.40 -0.10
C ASN A 69 1.41 -9.47 1.10
N VAL A 70 0.25 -8.80 1.16
CA VAL A 70 -0.06 -7.78 2.18
C VAL A 70 -0.65 -8.41 3.44
N GLY A 71 -1.42 -9.48 3.29
CA GLY A 71 -2.08 -10.17 4.41
C GLY A 71 -1.12 -11.13 5.11
N ALA A 72 -0.80 -12.24 4.47
CA ALA A 72 -0.08 -13.33 5.12
C ALA A 72 1.40 -12.99 5.37
N ARG A 73 2.13 -12.62 4.32
CA ARG A 73 3.60 -12.46 4.39
C ARG A 73 4.02 -11.28 5.27
N LEU A 74 3.34 -10.13 5.14
CA LEU A 74 3.62 -8.95 5.95
C LEU A 74 3.26 -9.15 7.43
N ASN A 75 2.16 -9.86 7.74
CA ASN A 75 1.76 -10.09 9.13
C ASN A 75 2.80 -10.92 9.89
N ILE A 76 3.35 -11.98 9.27
CA ILE A 76 4.45 -12.77 9.85
C ILE A 76 5.65 -11.88 10.17
N TYR A 77 6.07 -11.04 9.22
CA TYR A 77 7.17 -10.08 9.43
C TYR A 77 6.88 -9.10 10.58
N ILE A 78 5.69 -8.52 10.64
CA ILE A 78 5.30 -7.57 11.68
C ILE A 78 5.29 -8.23 13.06
N VAL A 79 4.71 -9.43 13.19
CA VAL A 79 4.68 -10.19 14.45
C VAL A 79 6.10 -10.49 14.93
N HIS A 80 6.96 -10.96 14.02
CA HIS A 80 8.36 -11.23 14.36
C HIS A 80 9.09 -9.96 14.82
N LYS A 81 8.91 -8.84 14.11
CA LYS A 81 9.53 -7.55 14.46
C LYS A 81 9.05 -7.02 15.81
N LYS A 82 7.75 -7.13 16.13
CA LYS A 82 7.19 -6.73 17.43
C LYS A 82 7.74 -7.56 18.58
N ARG A 83 7.88 -8.88 18.36
CA ARG A 83 8.47 -9.80 19.35
C ARG A 83 9.92 -9.42 19.64
N LEU A 84 10.72 -9.18 18.60
CA LEU A 84 12.13 -8.74 18.74
C LEU A 84 12.25 -7.40 19.48
N SER A 85 11.42 -6.41 19.13
CA SER A 85 11.47 -5.12 19.83
C SER A 85 11.11 -5.24 21.30
N TRP A 86 10.13 -6.09 21.65
CA TRP A 86 9.75 -6.31 23.04
C TRP A 86 10.88 -6.97 23.84
N ILE A 87 11.55 -7.97 23.25
CA ILE A 87 12.72 -8.62 23.86
C ILE A 87 13.86 -7.61 24.08
N SER A 88 14.16 -6.75 23.09
CA SER A 88 15.19 -5.72 23.20
C SER A 88 14.93 -4.72 24.34
N LEU A 89 13.68 -4.27 24.48
CA LEU A 89 13.29 -3.35 25.55
C LEU A 89 13.43 -3.99 26.94
N LEU A 90 13.12 -5.28 27.07
CA LEU A 90 13.30 -5.99 28.34
C LEU A 90 14.78 -6.12 28.72
N THR A 91 15.66 -6.34 27.75
CA THR A 91 17.10 -6.39 28.01
C THR A 91 17.68 -5.03 28.41
N GLU A 92 17.17 -3.92 27.83
CA GLU A 92 17.60 -2.56 28.19
C GLU A 92 17.14 -2.13 29.58
N VAL A 93 15.94 -2.51 30.02
CA VAL A 93 15.39 -2.14 31.34
C VAL A 93 15.96 -3.01 32.47
N ALA A 94 16.47 -4.20 32.15
CA ALA A 94 17.07 -5.12 33.13
C ALA A 94 18.57 -4.84 33.40
N MET A 95 19.19 -3.94 32.64
CA MET A 95 20.55 -3.41 32.89
C MET A 95 20.48 -2.10 33.68
#